data_AF-A0A086A041-F1
#
_entry.id   AF-A0A086A041-F1
#
_cell.length_a   1.000
_cell.length_b   1.000
_cell.length_c   1.000
_cell.angle_alpha   90.00
_cell.angle_beta   90.00
_cell.angle_gamma   90.00
#
_symmetry.space_group_name_H-M   'P 1'
#
loop_
_entity.id
_entity.type
_entity.pdbx_description
1 polymer ?
#
loop_
_entity_poly.entity_id
_entity_poly.type
_entity_poly.pdbx_seq_one_letter_code
_entity_poly.pdbx_strand_id
1 'polypeptide(L)'
;MNKLQFFLMISFLLLISCKDEKKTVKNEQNINAEISIIFPDTVYVNELYDGKINYKDDLDTITTSFDDIKNIRYVYFTYLKNQDINYGDESLKKIVTDTFGARNNRLIPLYDIRFDKLGLNYIDGLIIDEVMIENGAKVKNGEPMDRIITHEFRVTKKVVVIEEKDKK
;
A
#
# COMPACT_ATOMS: atom_id res chain seq x y z
N MET A 1 -60.18 0.60 -9.86
CA MET A 1 -58.79 1.06 -10.03
C MET A 1 -58.50 1.10 -11.52
N ASN A 2 -58.27 2.27 -12.11
CA ASN A 2 -58.10 2.40 -13.55
C ASN A 2 -56.83 1.65 -13.99
N LYS A 3 -56.86 1.01 -15.17
CA LYS A 3 -55.69 0.28 -15.73
C LYS A 3 -54.42 1.14 -15.76
N LEU A 4 -54.58 2.46 -15.89
CA LEU A 4 -53.50 3.44 -15.84
C LEU A 4 -52.86 3.59 -14.44
N GLN A 5 -53.66 3.51 -13.37
CA GLN A 5 -53.14 3.57 -11.98
C GLN A 5 -52.39 2.29 -11.60
N PHE A 6 -52.80 1.14 -12.13
CA PHE A 6 -52.10 -0.13 -11.92
C PHE A 6 -50.73 -0.14 -12.62
N PHE A 7 -50.65 0.46 -13.82
CA PHE A 7 -49.40 0.55 -14.59
C PHE A 7 -48.38 1.50 -13.94
N LEU A 8 -48.85 2.63 -13.38
CA LEU A 8 -48.01 3.58 -12.64
C LEU A 8 -47.46 2.98 -11.32
N MET A 9 -48.23 2.11 -10.67
CA MET A 9 -47.78 1.45 -9.44
C MET A 9 -46.71 0.38 -9.70
N ILE A 10 -46.79 -0.32 -10.84
CA ILE A 10 -45.80 -1.32 -11.26
C ILE A 10 -44.48 -0.67 -11.69
N SER A 11 -44.50 0.50 -12.34
CA SER A 11 -43.25 1.17 -12.74
C SER A 11 -42.48 1.74 -11.54
N PHE A 12 -43.15 2.06 -10.43
CA PHE A 12 -42.50 2.54 -9.21
C PHE A 12 -41.75 1.42 -8.44
N LEU A 13 -42.20 0.17 -8.57
CA LEU A 13 -41.58 -0.99 -7.92
C LEU A 13 -40.29 -1.45 -8.62
N LEU A 14 -40.09 -1.11 -9.90
CA LEU A 14 -38.88 -1.44 -10.66
C LEU A 14 -37.69 -0.51 -10.38
N LEU A 15 -37.90 0.60 -9.66
CA LEU A 15 -36.83 1.54 -9.29
C LEU A 15 -36.13 1.18 -7.97
N ILE A 16 -36.58 0.13 -7.28
CA ILE A 16 -35.86 -0.44 -6.13
C ILE A 16 -34.76 -1.35 -6.67
N SER A 17 -33.77 -0.74 -7.32
CA SER A 17 -32.51 -1.42 -7.65
C SER A 17 -31.81 -1.73 -6.32
N CYS A 18 -31.75 -3.02 -5.96
CA CYS A 18 -30.88 -3.50 -4.90
C CYS A 18 -29.45 -3.12 -5.24
N LYS A 19 -28.99 -2.03 -4.62
CA LYS A 19 -27.58 -1.68 -4.59
C LYS A 19 -26.96 -2.69 -3.63
N ASP A 20 -26.33 -3.73 -4.17
CA ASP A 20 -25.50 -4.63 -3.36
C ASP A 20 -24.40 -3.77 -2.75
N GLU A 21 -24.61 -3.36 -1.50
CA GLU A 21 -23.55 -2.80 -0.69
C GLU A 21 -22.53 -3.92 -0.50
N LYS A 22 -21.43 -3.85 -1.28
CA LYS A 22 -20.18 -4.49 -0.88
C LYS A 22 -19.84 -3.92 0.49
N LYS A 23 -20.23 -4.64 1.55
CA LYS A 23 -19.71 -4.43 2.89
C LYS A 23 -18.23 -4.73 2.83
N THR A 24 -17.43 -3.72 2.53
CA THR A 24 -16.01 -3.73 2.88
C THR A 24 -15.99 -3.76 4.39
N VAL A 25 -15.83 -4.95 4.96
CA VAL A 25 -15.57 -5.11 6.38
C VAL A 25 -14.23 -4.45 6.62
N LYS A 26 -14.25 -3.16 6.97
CA LYS A 26 -13.11 -2.51 7.62
C LYS A 26 -13.06 -3.12 9.01
N ASN A 27 -12.47 -4.31 9.11
CA ASN A 27 -11.98 -4.79 10.38
C ASN A 27 -10.88 -3.79 10.76
N GLU A 28 -11.18 -2.89 11.69
CA GLU A 28 -10.18 -2.22 12.51
C GLU A 28 -9.55 -3.29 13.42
N GLN A 29 -8.89 -4.29 12.81
CA GLN A 29 -7.94 -5.12 13.53
C GLN A 29 -6.77 -4.19 13.84
N ASN A 30 -6.35 -4.15 15.11
CA ASN A 30 -5.12 -3.48 15.50
C ASN A 30 -3.95 -4.26 14.89
N ILE A 31 -3.60 -3.90 13.65
CA ILE A 31 -2.44 -4.46 12.95
C ILE A 31 -1.20 -3.85 13.62
N ASN A 32 -0.35 -4.69 14.23
CA ASN A 32 0.90 -4.20 14.82
C ASN A 32 2.04 -4.34 13.81
N ALA A 33 2.60 -3.20 13.43
CA ALA A 33 3.84 -3.15 12.67
C ALA A 33 4.88 -2.27 13.36
N GLU A 34 6.13 -2.74 13.36
CA GLU A 34 7.29 -1.96 13.75
C GLU A 34 7.99 -1.47 12.47
N ILE A 35 7.95 -0.16 12.22
CA ILE A 35 8.46 0.45 10.98
C ILE A 35 9.46 1.55 11.31
N SER A 36 10.64 1.51 10.69
CA SER A 36 11.66 2.54 10.83
C SER A 36 12.36 2.82 9.51
N ILE A 37 12.24 4.05 9.00
CA ILE A 37 12.97 4.51 7.81
C ILE A 37 14.32 5.08 8.25
N ILE A 38 15.40 4.44 7.79
CA ILE A 38 16.78 4.90 7.93
C ILE A 38 17.19 5.53 6.60
N PHE A 39 17.12 6.85 6.54
CA PHE A 39 17.50 7.68 5.41
C PHE A 39 18.01 9.03 5.95
N PRO A 40 18.98 9.70 5.29
CA PRO A 40 19.49 10.99 5.75
C PRO A 40 18.39 12.04 5.92
N ASP A 41 18.46 12.83 6.99
CA ASP A 41 17.53 13.94 7.22
C ASP A 41 17.84 15.16 6.36
N THR A 42 19.07 15.23 5.83
CA THR A 42 19.54 16.31 4.95
C THR A 42 20.35 15.73 3.81
N VAL A 43 20.09 16.20 2.59
CA VAL A 43 20.70 15.73 1.34
C VAL A 43 21.01 16.91 0.43
N TYR A 44 21.94 16.72 -0.51
CA TYR A 44 22.23 17.67 -1.56
C TYR A 44 21.29 17.45 -2.75
N VAL A 45 20.89 18.56 -3.39
CA VAL A 45 20.10 18.51 -4.61
C VAL A 45 20.83 17.72 -5.70
N ASN A 46 20.09 16.91 -6.45
CA ASN A 46 20.55 16.07 -7.56
C ASN A 46 21.56 14.94 -7.24
N GLU A 47 21.99 14.81 -5.99
CA GLU A 47 22.82 13.69 -5.54
C GLU A 47 21.98 12.43 -5.25
N LEU A 48 22.61 11.26 -5.36
CA LEU A 48 22.00 9.96 -5.11
C LEU A 48 22.28 9.51 -3.68
N TYR A 49 21.22 9.03 -3.00
CA TYR A 49 21.31 8.55 -1.63
C TYR A 49 20.64 7.20 -1.48
N ASP A 50 21.30 6.36 -0.68
CA ASP A 50 20.76 5.09 -0.26
C ASP A 50 20.21 5.17 1.16
N GLY A 51 19.31 4.25 1.46
CA GLY A 51 18.77 4.03 2.78
C GLY A 51 18.07 2.69 2.87
N LYS A 52 17.21 2.55 3.87
CA LYS A 52 16.43 1.35 4.08
C LYS A 52 15.22 1.60 4.95
N ILE A 53 14.26 0.70 4.85
CA ILE A 53 13.16 0.58 5.78
C ILE A 53 13.36 -0.73 6.55
N ASN A 54 13.51 -0.62 7.87
CA ASN A 54 13.37 -1.75 8.76
C ASN A 54 11.89 -1.97 9.03
N TYR A 55 11.44 -3.22 8.91
CA TYR A 55 10.04 -3.57 8.91
C TYR A 55 9.81 -4.88 9.67
N LYS A 56 8.71 -4.95 10.42
CA LYS A 56 8.21 -6.17 11.05
C LYS A 56 6.71 -6.04 11.22
N ASP A 57 5.98 -7.12 10.95
CA ASP A 57 4.52 -7.14 10.94
C ASP A 57 3.98 -8.48 11.43
N ASP A 58 2.75 -8.47 11.93
CA ASP A 58 2.07 -9.64 12.47
C ASP A 58 1.95 -10.79 11.45
N LEU A 59 2.01 -10.52 10.13
CA LEU A 59 2.04 -11.56 9.10
C LEU A 59 3.31 -12.44 9.15
N ASP A 60 4.36 -12.03 9.88
CA ASP A 60 5.50 -12.89 10.19
C ASP A 60 5.11 -14.18 10.93
N THR A 61 3.98 -14.17 11.62
CA THR A 61 3.45 -15.36 12.32
C THR A 61 2.96 -16.43 11.35
N ILE A 62 2.62 -16.06 10.12
CA ILE A 62 2.24 -17.00 9.05
C ILE A 62 3.49 -17.51 8.34
N THR A 63 4.34 -16.60 7.88
CA THR A 63 5.61 -16.93 7.23
C THR A 63 6.60 -15.78 7.31
N THR A 64 7.89 -16.10 7.41
CA THR A 64 8.99 -15.15 7.28
C THR A 64 9.79 -15.35 6.00
N SER A 65 9.45 -16.37 5.21
CA SER A 65 10.11 -16.73 3.96
C SER A 65 9.33 -16.21 2.78
N PHE A 66 10.03 -15.69 1.76
CA PHE A 66 9.44 -15.36 0.47
C PHE A 66 9.41 -16.55 -0.50
N ASP A 67 10.09 -17.65 -0.13
CA ASP A 67 10.18 -18.89 -0.91
C ASP A 67 9.26 -20.01 -0.35
N ASP A 68 8.39 -19.70 0.62
CA ASP A 68 7.40 -20.66 1.11
C ASP A 68 6.29 -20.85 0.08
N ILE A 69 6.33 -21.96 -0.65
CA ILE A 69 5.37 -22.30 -1.70
C ILE A 69 3.94 -22.43 -1.16
N LYS A 70 3.77 -22.77 0.13
CA LYS A 70 2.44 -22.89 0.75
C LYS A 70 1.88 -21.56 1.22
N ASN A 71 2.78 -20.65 1.61
CA ASN A 71 2.44 -19.32 2.11
C ASN A 71 3.28 -18.29 1.37
N ILE A 72 2.88 -17.92 0.16
CA ILE A 72 3.64 -16.98 -0.66
C ILE A 72 3.46 -15.59 -0.07
N ARG A 73 4.57 -14.90 0.22
CA ARG A 73 4.56 -13.55 0.80
C ARG A 73 5.24 -12.53 -0.10
N TYR A 74 4.59 -11.39 -0.26
CA TYR A 74 5.09 -10.23 -0.98
C TYR A 74 5.13 -9.03 -0.05
N VAL A 75 6.29 -8.37 0.04
CA VAL A 75 6.44 -7.13 0.80
C VAL A 75 7.10 -6.10 -0.10
N TYR A 76 6.47 -4.94 -0.27
CA TYR A 76 6.99 -3.88 -1.11
C TYR A 76 6.56 -2.48 -0.62
N PHE A 77 7.36 -1.48 -0.96
CA PHE A 77 7.11 -0.08 -0.64
C PHE A 77 6.88 0.71 -1.92
N THR A 78 5.65 1.15 -2.13
CA THR A 78 5.30 2.07 -3.23
C THR A 78 5.42 3.50 -2.72
N TYR A 79 6.04 4.39 -3.49
CA TYR A 79 6.33 5.74 -2.98
C TYR A 79 6.38 6.81 -4.07
N LEU A 80 6.37 8.06 -3.61
CA LEU A 80 6.73 9.23 -4.39
C LEU A 80 7.58 10.19 -3.55
N LYS A 81 8.27 11.09 -4.25
CA LYS A 81 8.94 12.24 -3.65
C LYS A 81 8.12 13.49 -3.94
N ASN A 82 7.78 14.25 -2.92
CA ASN A 82 7.05 15.51 -3.11
C ASN A 82 7.33 16.50 -1.98
N GLN A 83 6.97 17.76 -2.17
CA GLN A 83 7.00 18.80 -1.13
C GLN A 83 5.66 18.96 -0.41
N ASP A 84 4.60 18.32 -0.92
CA ASP A 84 3.26 18.30 -0.34
C ASP A 84 2.81 16.86 -0.07
N ILE A 85 2.15 16.65 1.07
CA ILE A 85 1.57 15.38 1.53
C ILE A 85 0.08 15.51 1.88
N ASN A 86 -0.55 16.64 1.53
CA ASN A 86 -1.96 16.93 1.81
C ASN A 86 -2.90 16.15 0.87
N TYR A 87 -2.88 14.83 1.02
CA TYR A 87 -3.75 13.89 0.32
C TYR A 87 -3.97 12.64 1.18
N GLY A 88 -5.10 11.97 0.97
CA GLY A 88 -5.42 10.71 1.62
C GLY A 88 -4.78 9.51 0.93
N ASP A 89 -4.83 8.36 1.59
CA ASP A 89 -4.17 7.13 1.15
C ASP A 89 -4.70 6.62 -0.21
N GLU A 90 -5.99 6.78 -0.47
CA GLU A 90 -6.61 6.47 -1.78
C GLU A 90 -6.05 7.31 -2.93
N SER A 91 -5.68 8.56 -2.66
CA SER A 91 -5.01 9.40 -3.64
C SER A 91 -3.55 9.01 -3.78
N LEU A 92 -2.87 8.74 -2.66
CA LEU A 92 -1.49 8.25 -2.64
C LEU A 92 -1.31 7.03 -3.54
N LYS A 93 -2.19 6.01 -3.42
CA LYS A 93 -2.18 4.81 -4.27
C LYS A 93 -2.22 5.08 -5.79
N LYS A 94 -2.75 6.23 -6.21
CA LYS A 94 -2.88 6.60 -7.63
C LYS A 94 -1.69 7.42 -8.14
N ILE A 95 -0.92 8.03 -7.24
CA ILE A 95 0.14 8.98 -7.59
C ILE A 95 1.54 8.48 -7.24
N VAL A 96 1.66 7.36 -6.52
CA VAL A 96 2.96 6.68 -6.34
C VAL A 96 3.61 6.42 -7.70
N THR A 97 4.91 6.68 -7.78
CA THR A 97 5.63 6.66 -9.05
C THR A 97 6.64 5.53 -9.13
N ASP A 98 7.01 4.93 -8.01
CA ASP A 98 8.11 3.99 -7.92
C ASP A 98 7.87 2.95 -6.81
N THR A 99 8.63 1.85 -6.82
CA THR A 99 8.44 0.71 -5.93
C THR A 99 9.75 0.01 -5.59
N PHE A 100 9.97 -0.27 -4.30
CA PHE A 100 11.05 -1.14 -3.84
C PHE A 100 10.48 -2.44 -3.26
N GLY A 101 10.97 -3.58 -3.74
CA GLY A 101 10.66 -4.89 -3.17
C GLY A 101 11.53 -5.19 -1.94
N ALA A 102 10.96 -5.83 -0.93
CA ALA A 102 11.71 -6.26 0.23
C ALA A 102 12.77 -7.30 -0.16
N ARG A 103 13.95 -7.20 0.46
CA ARG A 103 15.02 -8.19 0.28
C ARG A 103 14.82 -9.43 1.16
N ASN A 104 14.16 -9.23 2.30
CA ASN A 104 13.71 -10.26 3.24
C ASN A 104 12.57 -9.68 4.08
N ASN A 105 12.01 -10.46 5.00
CA ASN A 105 10.91 -10.04 5.87
C ASN A 105 11.25 -8.94 6.90
N ARG A 106 12.45 -8.36 6.86
CA ARG A 106 12.92 -7.32 7.77
C ARG A 106 13.37 -6.03 7.09
N LEU A 107 13.61 -6.07 5.78
CA LEU A 107 14.37 -5.04 5.09
C LEU A 107 13.79 -4.74 3.70
N ILE A 108 13.39 -3.49 3.50
CA ILE A 108 13.13 -2.92 2.18
C ILE A 108 14.29 -1.97 1.85
N PRO A 109 15.11 -2.24 0.83
CA PRO A 109 16.19 -1.34 0.43
C PRO A 109 15.62 -0.08 -0.24
N LEU A 110 16.28 1.05 -0.03
CA LEU A 110 16.04 2.28 -0.76
C LEU A 110 17.35 2.64 -1.45
N TYR A 111 17.40 2.59 -2.78
CA TYR A 111 18.63 2.90 -3.53
C TYR A 111 18.40 4.03 -4.52
N ASP A 112 19.45 4.77 -4.82
CA ASP A 112 19.47 5.79 -5.89
C ASP A 112 18.38 6.87 -5.74
N ILE A 113 18.02 7.21 -4.50
CA ILE A 113 17.02 8.24 -4.24
C ILE A 113 17.64 9.63 -4.46
N ARG A 114 17.16 10.32 -5.49
CA ARG A 114 17.53 11.70 -5.83
C ARG A 114 16.40 12.70 -5.60
N PHE A 115 16.71 13.89 -5.09
CA PHE A 115 15.78 15.01 -4.99
C PHE A 115 16.17 16.14 -5.94
N ASP A 116 15.21 16.69 -6.67
CA ASP A 116 15.39 17.74 -7.67
C ASP A 116 14.92 19.13 -7.19
N LYS A 117 14.23 19.20 -6.05
CA LYS A 117 13.69 20.44 -5.47
C LYS A 117 14.34 20.77 -4.13
N LEU A 118 14.83 22.00 -3.98
CA LEU A 118 15.38 22.52 -2.72
C LEU A 118 14.31 22.65 -1.63
N GLY A 119 14.75 22.66 -0.37
CA GLY A 119 13.89 22.84 0.80
C GLY A 119 13.33 21.54 1.35
N LEU A 120 12.20 21.62 2.04
CA LEU A 120 11.58 20.46 2.68
C LEU A 120 10.88 19.58 1.63
N ASN A 121 11.29 18.32 1.60
CA ASN A 121 10.71 17.27 0.77
C ASN A 121 10.32 16.08 1.65
N TYR A 122 9.57 15.17 1.04
CA TYR A 122 9.08 13.96 1.67
C TYR A 122 9.33 12.76 0.76
N ILE A 123 9.74 11.64 1.35
CA ILE A 123 9.52 10.31 0.81
C ILE A 123 8.22 9.85 1.46
N ASP A 124 7.13 9.79 0.70
CA ASP A 124 5.82 9.37 1.20
C ASP A 124 5.34 8.16 0.39
N GLY A 125 4.79 7.17 1.08
CA GLY A 125 4.45 5.91 0.44
C GLY A 125 3.68 4.93 1.31
N LEU A 126 3.37 3.78 0.73
CA LEU A 126 2.67 2.68 1.36
C LEU A 126 3.55 1.44 1.34
N ILE A 127 3.79 0.87 2.52
CA ILE A 127 4.25 -0.51 2.64
C ILE A 127 3.02 -1.41 2.48
N ILE A 128 3.12 -2.34 1.54
CA ILE A 128 2.10 -3.34 1.27
C ILE A 128 2.72 -4.70 1.56
N ASP A 129 2.10 -5.46 2.47
CA ASP A 129 2.49 -6.81 2.85
C ASP A 129 1.33 -7.75 2.60
N GLU A 130 1.54 -8.71 1.73
CA GLU A 130 0.53 -9.66 1.29
C GLU A 130 1.02 -11.08 1.54
N VAL A 131 0.19 -11.87 2.24
CA VAL A 131 0.40 -13.32 2.36
C VAL A 131 -0.75 -14.05 1.71
N MET A 132 -0.43 -14.90 0.75
CA MET A 132 -1.35 -15.85 0.13
C MET A 132 -1.31 -17.16 0.90
N ILE A 133 -2.47 -17.65 1.35
CA ILE A 133 -2.60 -18.87 2.15
C ILE A 133 -3.57 -19.81 1.45
N GLU A 134 -3.18 -21.06 1.23
CA GLU A 134 -4.11 -22.11 0.80
C GLU A 134 -5.19 -22.32 1.88
N ASN A 135 -6.46 -22.11 1.53
CA ASN A 135 -7.55 -22.17 2.53
C ASN A 135 -8.19 -23.57 2.65
N GLY A 136 -7.65 -24.57 1.94
CA GLY A 136 -8.13 -25.95 1.91
C GLY A 136 -9.45 -26.18 1.16
N ALA A 137 -10.14 -25.12 0.72
CA ALA A 137 -11.30 -25.22 -0.14
C ALA A 137 -10.88 -25.37 -1.61
N LYS A 138 -11.82 -25.85 -2.43
CA LYS A 138 -11.64 -25.98 -3.87
C LYS A 138 -12.72 -25.22 -4.61
N VAL A 139 -12.34 -24.53 -5.67
CA VAL A 139 -13.29 -23.99 -6.65
C VAL A 139 -13.96 -25.14 -7.43
N LYS A 140 -15.05 -24.85 -8.16
CA LYS A 140 -15.89 -25.88 -8.82
C LYS A 140 -15.15 -26.79 -9.81
N ASN A 141 -14.02 -26.33 -10.36
CA ASN A 141 -13.13 -27.09 -11.25
C ASN A 141 -12.10 -27.97 -10.49
N GLY A 142 -12.08 -27.95 -9.15
CA GLY A 142 -11.18 -28.73 -8.32
C GLY A 142 -9.85 -28.07 -7.99
N GLU A 143 -9.59 -26.85 -8.47
CA GLU A 143 -8.38 -26.08 -8.13
C GLU A 143 -8.43 -25.60 -6.66
N PRO A 144 -7.28 -25.55 -5.96
CA PRO A 144 -7.21 -24.96 -4.62
C PRO A 144 -7.69 -23.50 -4.63
N MET A 145 -8.39 -23.11 -3.58
CA MET A 145 -8.75 -21.71 -3.36
C MET A 145 -7.74 -21.09 -2.38
N ASP A 146 -7.16 -19.96 -2.79
CA ASP A 146 -6.25 -19.19 -1.94
C ASP A 146 -7.00 -18.03 -1.28
N ARG A 147 -6.53 -17.65 -0.10
CA ARG A 147 -6.91 -16.42 0.59
C ARG A 147 -5.72 -15.49 0.65
N ILE A 148 -5.93 -14.23 0.26
CA ILE A 148 -4.92 -13.17 0.43
C ILE A 148 -5.25 -12.37 1.68
N ILE A 149 -4.26 -12.19 2.55
CA ILE A 149 -4.31 -11.26 3.67
C ILE A 149 -3.35 -10.12 3.33
N THR A 150 -3.87 -8.89 3.29
CA THR A 150 -3.10 -7.69 2.93
C THR A 150 -3.09 -6.73 4.12
N HIS A 151 -1.89 -6.32 4.55
CA HIS A 151 -1.68 -5.21 5.45
C HIS A 151 -1.07 -4.03 4.69
N GLU A 152 -1.57 -2.83 4.96
CA GLU A 152 -1.09 -1.59 4.33
C GLU A 152 -0.73 -0.57 5.41
N PHE A 153 0.45 0.05 5.26
CA PHE A 153 0.94 1.06 6.19
C PHE A 153 1.45 2.27 5.43
N ARG A 154 0.89 3.44 5.71
CA ARG A 154 1.46 4.70 5.22
C ARG A 154 2.67 5.08 6.04
N VAL A 155 3.76 5.41 5.35
CA VAL A 155 5.02 5.81 5.97
C VAL A 155 5.56 7.03 5.26
N THR A 156 5.97 8.02 6.06
CA THR A 156 6.47 9.30 5.56
C THR A 156 7.81 9.64 6.21
N LYS A 157 8.80 10.00 5.40
CA LYS A 157 10.10 10.51 5.85
C LYS A 157 10.30 11.93 5.35
N LYS A 158 10.55 12.86 6.27
CA LYS A 158 10.98 14.24 5.97
C LYS A 158 12.46 14.25 5.57
N VAL A 159 12.77 15.04 4.54
CA VAL A 159 14.14 15.22 4.04
C VAL A 159 14.33 16.70 3.66
N VAL A 160 15.38 17.33 4.20
CA VAL A 160 15.76 18.71 3.83
C VAL A 160 16.77 18.65 2.69
N VAL A 161 16.45 19.27 1.57
CA VAL A 161 17.31 19.32 0.39
C VAL A 161 18.00 20.67 0.32
N ILE A 162 19.33 20.66 0.27
CA ILE A 162 20.17 21.86 0.25
C ILE A 162 21.04 21.90 -1.01
N GLU A 163 21.56 23.07 -1.34
CA GLU A 163 22.52 23.22 -2.44
C GLU A 163 23.81 22.48 -2.13
N GLU A 164 24.43 21.87 -3.15
CA GLU A 164 25.80 21.38 -3.03
C GLU A 164 26.69 22.59 -2.77
N LYS A 165 27.50 22.56 -1.70
CA LYS A 165 28.49 23.61 -1.49
C LYS A 165 29.50 23.51 -2.63
N ASP A 166 29.70 24.60 -3.37
CA ASP A 166 30.76 24.70 -4.38
C ASP A 166 32.05 24.07 -3.83
N LYS A 167 32.49 22.98 -4.47
CA LYS A 167 33.82 22.42 -4.27
C LYS A 167 34.80 23.46 -4.81
N LYS A 168 35.24 24.36 -3.94
CA LYS A 168 36.39 25.24 -4.20
C LYS A 168 37.65 24.42 -4.48
#